data_AF-A0AAU9DDN6-F1
#
_entry.id   AF-A0AAU9DDN6-F1
#
_cell.length_a   1.000
_cell.length_b   1.000
_cell.length_c   1.000
_cell.angle_alpha   90.00
_cell.angle_beta   90.00
_cell.angle_gamma   90.00
#
_symmetry.space_group_name_H-M   'P 1'
#
loop_
_entity.id
_entity.type
_entity.pdbx_description
1 polymer ?
#
loop_
_entity_poly.entity_id
_entity_poly.type
_entity_poly.pdbx_seq_one_letter_code
_entity_poly.pdbx_strand_id
1 'polypeptide(L)'
;MKNIILNRLAKLGALLLVLAFGACDEVDKDAVFTDDNLQTAIQFMENDPEGRFEEWLKVIEASDYYGMVNARGSYTFLICENEGVQSFLGNRSLESMEKAEVNLLVKSNIVMTDYFSYTLNQGPMGDTTMNGNYLTVMFGAGGFSNMLVNQKSKIVNRDIECSNGVVHILDKPVEPIGQGVHGTLVDIGEFGIFAEAVEKAGLVDTLDLMTTPEGKKVRYTVYAETDQAFAKKGVKDFAGLVEFLGAGTDYTSRTNELHRFVRHHIISGKKYSNRLASDIILTAGGTMVRLDKSQELSQVFVNPEYDIFEEVIPEESNRLDLGRLDYQSKNAVIHALEDVLTIKELAPATVYDDMGAVPELDEYRWDAKYKEYRFWVKDVERWRGEGYDKFAYRYYTHIGGLHESDNFICYSSSSGWFEFETKPILKGKYEVSLRVGDTRSEGSYKVYMDDVLCKNVMPPRAGSFVLGEYEFDKNEPHVIRLESFTGGRLALDVFVFKPVN
;
A
#
# COMPACT_ATOMS: atom_id res chain seq x y z
N MET A 1 73.71 -18.07 34.28
CA MET A 1 72.94 -16.80 34.23
C MET A 1 72.24 -16.50 32.90
N LYS A 2 72.35 -17.33 31.83
CA LYS A 2 71.60 -17.11 30.57
C LYS A 2 70.23 -17.80 30.49
N ASN A 3 69.87 -18.71 31.41
CA ASN A 3 68.62 -19.48 31.32
C ASN A 3 67.47 -18.99 32.21
N ILE A 4 67.65 -17.90 32.98
CA ILE A 4 66.57 -17.32 33.81
C ILE A 4 65.87 -16.15 33.09
N ILE A 5 66.54 -15.51 32.12
CA ILE A 5 65.96 -14.38 31.37
C ILE A 5 65.02 -14.85 30.24
N LEU A 6 65.32 -15.97 29.57
CA LEU A 6 64.43 -16.51 28.52
C LEU A 6 63.06 -16.99 29.06
N ASN A 7 63.00 -17.47 30.30
CA ASN A 7 61.75 -18.01 30.86
C ASN A 7 60.79 -16.93 31.39
N ARG A 8 61.24 -15.68 31.53
CA ARG A 8 60.36 -14.54 31.84
C ARG A 8 59.84 -13.84 30.58
N LEU A 9 60.57 -13.89 29.47
CA LEU A 9 60.11 -13.38 28.17
C LEU A 9 59.07 -14.30 27.50
N ALA A 10 59.20 -15.63 27.64
CA ALA A 10 58.20 -16.58 27.13
C ALA A 10 56.84 -16.48 27.86
N LYS A 11 56.85 -16.14 29.15
CA LYS A 11 55.61 -15.93 29.93
C LYS A 11 54.97 -14.55 29.71
N LEU A 12 55.75 -13.53 29.31
CA LEU A 12 55.18 -12.25 28.88
C LEU A 12 54.53 -12.36 27.48
N GLY A 13 55.11 -13.15 26.57
CA GLY A 13 54.54 -13.40 25.24
C GLY A 13 53.25 -14.23 25.27
N ALA A 14 53.13 -15.18 26.21
CA ALA A 14 51.93 -15.99 26.36
C ALA A 14 50.78 -15.25 27.10
N LEU A 15 51.08 -14.25 27.93
CA LEU A 15 50.05 -13.42 28.58
C LEU A 15 49.51 -12.32 27.65
N LEU A 16 50.28 -11.93 26.62
CA LEU A 16 49.85 -11.01 25.56
C LEU A 16 49.09 -11.68 24.41
N LEU A 17 49.15 -13.02 24.29
CA LEU A 17 48.40 -13.76 23.25
C LEU A 17 47.05 -14.31 23.74
N VAL A 18 46.77 -14.27 25.05
CA VAL A 18 45.46 -14.64 25.62
C VAL A 18 44.51 -13.43 25.74
N LEU A 19 45.01 -12.22 25.49
CA LEU A 19 44.18 -11.00 25.37
C LEU A 19 43.66 -10.74 23.94
N ALA A 20 43.84 -11.68 23.00
CA ALA A 20 43.39 -11.54 21.61
C ALA A 20 42.25 -12.50 21.21
N PHE A 21 41.68 -13.25 22.17
CA PHE A 21 40.53 -14.12 21.96
C PHE A 21 39.48 -13.85 23.04
N GLY A 22 38.74 -12.76 22.87
CA GLY A 22 37.64 -12.41 23.77
C GLY A 22 37.15 -10.97 23.60
N ALA A 23 36.82 -10.57 22.37
CA ALA A 23 35.97 -9.41 22.06
C ALA A 23 35.64 -9.45 20.57
N CYS A 24 34.95 -10.50 20.14
CA CYS A 24 33.99 -10.32 19.06
C CYS A 24 32.73 -9.86 19.79
N ASP A 25 32.62 -8.54 20.01
CA ASP A 25 31.30 -8.00 20.30
C ASP A 25 30.49 -8.32 19.04
N GLU A 26 29.67 -9.36 19.11
CA GLU A 26 28.43 -9.36 18.36
C GLU A 26 27.75 -8.07 18.77
N VAL A 27 27.88 -7.03 17.95
CA VAL A 27 27.02 -5.87 18.01
C VAL A 27 25.64 -6.44 17.73
N ASP A 28 24.94 -6.75 18.80
CA ASP A 28 23.54 -7.10 18.80
C ASP A 28 22.83 -5.95 18.09
N LYS A 29 22.42 -6.20 16.85
CA LYS A 29 21.71 -5.19 16.03
C LYS A 29 20.32 -4.89 16.60
N ASP A 30 19.92 -5.61 17.66
CA ASP A 30 18.68 -5.44 18.40
C ASP A 30 18.91 -4.88 19.82
N ALA A 31 20.14 -4.44 20.16
CA ALA A 31 20.39 -3.73 21.41
C ALA A 31 19.74 -2.35 21.38
N VAL A 32 18.53 -2.26 21.95
CA VAL A 32 17.87 -0.99 22.29
C VAL A 32 18.76 -0.27 23.30
N PHE A 33 19.50 0.75 22.84
CA PHE A 33 20.25 1.65 23.71
C PHE A 33 19.26 2.53 24.47
N THR A 34 18.79 2.09 25.64
CA THR A 34 18.02 2.94 26.55
C THR A 34 18.99 3.83 27.33
N ASP A 35 18.92 5.15 27.18
CA ASP A 35 19.57 6.06 28.11
C ASP A 35 18.87 5.90 29.48
N ASP A 36 19.56 5.29 30.44
CA ASP A 36 19.04 5.04 31.80
C ASP A 36 18.71 6.33 32.56
N ASN A 37 19.07 7.52 32.03
CA ASN A 37 18.68 8.81 32.60
C ASN A 37 17.30 9.30 32.11
N LEU A 38 16.73 8.68 31.07
CA LEU A 38 15.42 9.08 30.55
C LEU A 38 14.28 8.42 31.33
N GLN A 39 13.22 9.20 31.54
CA GLN A 39 11.98 8.72 32.15
C GLN A 39 11.19 7.86 31.14
N THR A 40 10.39 6.91 31.62
CA THR A 40 9.38 6.27 30.76
C THR A 40 8.31 7.27 30.36
N ALA A 41 7.53 6.99 29.31
CA ALA A 41 6.41 7.87 28.93
C ALA A 41 5.41 8.10 30.07
N ILE A 42 5.12 7.08 30.89
CA ILE A 42 4.28 7.23 32.10
C ILE A 42 4.94 8.19 33.10
N GLN A 43 6.21 7.97 33.43
CA GLN A 43 6.93 8.82 34.36
C GLN A 43 7.06 10.27 33.86
N PHE A 44 7.22 10.47 32.55
CA PHE A 44 7.20 11.80 31.94
C PHE A 44 5.87 12.52 32.21
N MET A 45 4.74 11.83 32.04
CA MET A 45 3.41 12.39 32.29
C MET A 45 3.14 12.60 33.78
N GLU A 46 3.50 11.65 34.65
CA GLU A 46 3.31 11.72 36.11
C GLU A 46 4.15 12.83 36.75
N ASN A 47 5.34 13.10 36.22
CA ASN A 47 6.25 14.12 36.76
C ASN A 47 6.03 15.52 36.16
N ASP A 48 5.02 15.72 35.30
CA ASP A 48 4.68 17.04 34.79
C ASP A 48 4.16 17.93 35.93
N PRO A 49 4.87 19.01 36.30
CA PRO A 49 4.55 19.80 37.49
C PRO A 49 3.24 20.59 37.35
N GLU A 50 2.76 20.76 36.13
CA GLU A 50 1.52 21.46 35.80
C GLU A 50 0.30 20.50 35.75
N GLY A 51 0.51 19.19 35.87
CA GLY A 51 -0.56 18.19 35.83
C GLY A 51 -1.27 18.12 34.48
N ARG A 52 -0.59 18.48 33.37
CA ARG A 52 -1.21 18.63 32.05
C ARG A 52 -1.69 17.32 31.43
N PHE A 53 -1.24 16.16 31.93
CA PHE A 53 -1.55 14.84 31.37
C PHE A 53 -2.41 13.96 32.28
N GLU A 54 -2.95 14.50 33.37
CA GLU A 54 -3.74 13.73 34.35
C GLU A 54 -4.93 12.98 33.70
N GLU A 55 -5.64 13.61 32.77
CA GLU A 55 -6.77 12.97 32.07
C GLU A 55 -6.31 11.85 31.14
N TRP A 56 -5.18 12.00 30.48
CA TRP A 56 -4.64 10.95 29.61
C TRP A 56 -4.09 9.77 30.42
N LEU A 57 -3.47 10.03 31.58
CA LEU A 57 -3.10 8.99 32.54
C LEU A 57 -4.31 8.19 33.00
N LYS A 58 -5.43 8.85 33.34
CA LYS A 58 -6.70 8.16 33.67
C LYS A 58 -7.19 7.27 32.52
N VAL A 59 -7.09 7.72 31.27
CA VAL A 59 -7.44 6.89 30.09
C VAL A 59 -6.57 5.62 30.04
N ILE A 60 -5.27 5.75 30.27
CA ILE A 60 -4.35 4.60 30.25
C ILE A 60 -4.62 3.67 31.44
N GLU A 61 -4.83 4.19 32.64
CA GLU A 61 -5.15 3.42 33.85
C GLU A 61 -6.49 2.68 33.72
N ALA A 62 -7.48 3.31 33.08
CA ALA A 62 -8.76 2.70 32.77
C ALA A 62 -8.64 1.62 31.68
N SER A 63 -7.52 1.52 30.96
CA SER A 63 -7.24 0.48 29.96
C SER A 63 -6.56 -0.75 30.57
N ASP A 64 -6.32 -1.80 29.77
CA ASP A 64 -5.51 -2.96 30.17
C ASP A 64 -4.02 -2.82 29.80
N TYR A 65 -3.63 -1.65 29.28
CA TYR A 65 -2.32 -1.43 28.66
C TYR A 65 -1.35 -0.63 29.52
N TYR A 66 -1.70 -0.19 30.73
CA TYR A 66 -0.80 0.57 31.61
C TYR A 66 0.58 -0.09 31.75
N GLY A 67 0.61 -1.39 32.07
CA GLY A 67 1.85 -2.14 32.23
C GLY A 67 2.69 -2.21 30.94
N MET A 68 2.05 -2.19 29.77
CA MET A 68 2.72 -2.17 28.47
C MET A 68 3.26 -0.77 28.15
N VAL A 69 2.49 0.29 28.39
CA VAL A 69 2.94 1.68 28.19
C VAL A 69 4.14 2.02 29.08
N ASN A 70 4.24 1.40 30.26
CA ASN A 70 5.38 1.57 31.16
C ASN A 70 6.54 0.58 30.90
N ALA A 71 6.35 -0.41 30.03
CA ALA A 71 7.39 -1.39 29.73
C ALA A 71 8.52 -0.77 28.90
N ARG A 72 9.73 -1.33 29.03
CA ARG A 72 10.85 -0.99 28.14
C ARG A 72 10.56 -1.52 26.73
N GLY A 73 10.91 -0.73 25.73
CA GLY A 73 10.72 -1.03 24.31
C GLY A 73 10.96 0.20 23.45
N SER A 74 10.69 0.06 22.15
CA SER A 74 10.65 1.17 21.19
C SER A 74 9.21 1.42 20.81
N TYR A 75 8.69 2.57 21.21
CA TYR A 75 7.30 2.97 21.01
C TYR A 75 7.23 4.41 20.55
N THR A 76 6.23 4.72 19.73
CA THR A 76 5.75 6.08 19.54
C THR A 76 4.43 6.24 20.29
N PHE A 77 4.43 7.07 21.31
CA PHE A 77 3.24 7.42 22.08
C PHE A 77 2.65 8.74 21.58
N LEU A 78 1.39 8.69 21.14
CA LEU A 78 0.61 9.87 20.80
C LEU A 78 -0.28 10.22 22.00
N ILE A 79 0.18 11.14 22.83
CA ILE A 79 -0.51 11.52 24.06
C ILE A 79 -1.22 12.85 23.90
N CYS A 80 -2.11 13.20 24.82
CA CYS A 80 -2.83 14.47 24.80
C CYS A 80 -2.77 15.14 26.16
N GLU A 81 -2.78 16.47 26.16
CA GLU A 81 -3.05 17.24 27.37
C GLU A 81 -4.54 17.13 27.75
N ASN A 82 -4.86 17.55 28.97
CA ASN A 82 -6.19 17.44 29.57
C ASN A 82 -7.30 18.03 28.67
N GLU A 83 -7.04 19.19 28.07
CA GLU A 83 -7.96 19.87 27.16
C GLU A 83 -8.27 19.01 25.93
N GLY A 84 -7.28 18.28 25.41
CA GLY A 84 -7.46 17.39 24.26
C GLY A 84 -8.32 16.18 24.58
N VAL A 85 -8.13 15.59 25.77
CA VAL A 85 -8.99 14.49 26.25
C VAL A 85 -10.42 14.98 26.45
N GLN A 86 -10.60 16.15 27.07
CA GLN A 86 -11.93 16.76 27.25
C GLN A 86 -12.60 17.06 25.92
N SER A 87 -11.87 17.60 24.94
CA SER A 87 -12.39 17.85 23.60
C SER A 87 -12.86 16.58 22.90
N PHE A 88 -12.17 15.45 23.11
CA PHE A 88 -12.56 14.16 22.55
C PHE A 88 -13.80 13.57 23.25
N LEU A 89 -13.87 13.63 24.57
CA LEU A 89 -15.03 13.13 25.33
C LEU A 89 -16.30 13.96 25.09
N GLY A 90 -16.14 15.26 24.84
CA GLY A 90 -17.25 16.19 24.69
C GLY A 90 -18.11 16.21 25.96
N ASN A 91 -19.39 15.81 25.84
CA ASN A 91 -20.32 15.71 26.97
C ASN A 91 -20.29 14.35 27.69
N ARG A 92 -19.50 13.38 27.21
CA ARG A 92 -19.35 12.05 27.82
C ARG A 92 -18.34 12.12 28.97
N SER A 93 -18.39 11.13 29.86
CA SER A 93 -17.32 10.90 30.84
C SER A 93 -16.56 9.61 30.50
N LEU A 94 -15.31 9.50 30.93
CA LEU A 94 -14.49 8.30 30.71
C LEU A 94 -15.15 7.05 31.32
N GLU A 95 -15.78 7.18 32.47
CA GLU A 95 -16.47 6.08 33.17
C GLU A 95 -17.71 5.56 32.40
N SER A 96 -18.24 6.35 31.47
CA SER A 96 -19.34 5.94 30.60
C SER A 96 -18.89 5.14 29.38
N MET A 97 -17.57 5.05 29.13
CA MET A 97 -17.02 4.31 28.00
C MET A 97 -16.90 2.82 28.33
N GLU A 98 -17.19 1.98 27.34
CA GLU A 98 -16.94 0.54 27.46
C GLU A 98 -15.44 0.28 27.55
N LYS A 99 -15.02 -0.68 28.37
CA LYS A 99 -13.59 -1.05 28.54
C LYS A 99 -12.93 -1.36 27.18
N ALA A 100 -13.66 -1.99 26.27
CA ALA A 100 -13.19 -2.28 24.92
C ALA A 100 -12.91 -1.00 24.09
N GLU A 101 -13.72 0.05 24.27
CA GLU A 101 -13.54 1.36 23.62
C GLU A 101 -12.29 2.06 24.16
N VAL A 102 -12.11 2.09 25.50
CA VAL A 102 -10.91 2.65 26.14
C VAL A 102 -9.64 1.91 25.70
N ASN A 103 -9.68 0.57 25.69
CA ASN A 103 -8.58 -0.26 25.19
C ASN A 103 -8.25 0.03 23.72
N LEU A 104 -9.27 0.25 22.88
CA LEU A 104 -9.08 0.58 21.48
C LEU A 104 -8.49 1.99 21.32
N LEU A 105 -8.94 2.96 22.12
CA LEU A 105 -8.39 4.32 22.13
C LEU A 105 -6.88 4.31 22.44
N VAL A 106 -6.46 3.66 23.53
CA VAL A 106 -5.04 3.56 23.90
C VAL A 106 -4.23 2.89 22.78
N LYS A 107 -4.69 1.74 22.26
CA LYS A 107 -4.00 1.06 21.15
C LYS A 107 -3.89 1.88 19.87
N SER A 108 -4.88 2.75 19.59
CA SER A 108 -4.89 3.61 18.40
C SER A 108 -3.85 4.74 18.47
N ASN A 109 -3.35 5.02 19.67
CA ASN A 109 -2.42 6.11 19.96
C ASN A 109 -0.99 5.59 20.24
N ILE A 110 -0.70 4.33 19.91
CA ILE A 110 0.61 3.71 20.12
C ILE A 110 1.05 2.95 18.87
N VAL A 111 2.25 3.27 18.39
CA VAL A 111 2.96 2.51 17.35
C VAL A 111 4.16 1.81 18.00
N MET A 112 4.40 0.55 17.68
CA MET A 112 5.46 -0.26 18.32
C MET A 112 6.83 -0.06 17.66
N THR A 113 7.16 1.18 17.32
CA THR A 113 8.42 1.60 16.68
C THR A 113 8.63 3.08 16.96
N ASP A 114 9.88 3.52 17.00
CA ASP A 114 10.25 4.92 17.24
C ASP A 114 10.12 5.74 15.95
N TYR A 115 9.17 6.67 15.93
CA TYR A 115 8.95 7.60 14.83
C TYR A 115 9.19 9.02 15.31
N PHE A 116 10.39 9.55 15.04
CA PHE A 116 10.65 10.97 15.19
C PHE A 116 9.99 11.76 14.06
N SER A 117 9.67 13.03 14.33
CA SER A 117 8.94 13.87 13.38
C SER A 117 9.68 14.07 12.06
N TYR A 118 11.02 14.07 12.08
CA TYR A 118 11.85 14.20 10.88
C TYR A 118 11.86 12.93 10.00
N THR A 119 11.37 11.79 10.48
CA THR A 119 11.21 10.56 9.68
C THR A 119 9.82 10.45 9.06
N LEU A 120 8.88 11.30 9.50
CA LEU A 120 7.51 11.29 9.03
C LEU A 120 7.36 11.98 7.68
N ASN A 121 6.73 11.27 6.75
CA ASN A 121 6.39 11.74 5.41
C ASN A 121 4.87 11.80 5.26
N GLN A 122 4.40 12.54 4.27
CA GLN A 122 2.98 12.56 3.95
C GLN A 122 2.49 11.14 3.59
N GLY A 123 1.31 10.78 4.08
CA GLY A 123 0.71 9.45 3.93
C GLY A 123 0.90 8.56 5.17
N PRO A 124 0.67 7.25 5.06
CA PRO A 124 0.77 6.31 6.17
C PRO A 124 2.20 6.19 6.71
N MET A 125 2.31 6.10 8.04
CA MET A 125 3.49 5.58 8.73
C MET A 125 3.86 4.18 8.20
N GLY A 126 5.13 3.79 8.35
CA GLY A 126 5.62 2.48 7.91
C GLY A 126 4.96 1.31 8.66
N ASP A 127 4.64 1.52 9.93
CA ASP A 127 4.04 0.53 10.82
C ASP A 127 2.60 0.88 11.19
N THR A 128 1.85 -0.14 11.59
CA THR A 128 0.51 0.04 12.16
C THR A 128 0.59 0.34 13.64
N THR A 129 -0.44 1.00 14.16
CA THR A 129 -0.67 1.08 15.61
C THR A 129 -0.92 -0.32 16.20
N MET A 130 -0.97 -0.41 17.52
CA MET A 130 -1.33 -1.64 18.23
C MET A 130 -2.75 -2.15 17.91
N ASN A 131 -3.61 -1.33 17.31
CA ASN A 131 -4.93 -1.77 16.86
C ASN A 131 -4.90 -2.40 15.44
N GLY A 132 -3.76 -2.36 14.74
CA GLY A 132 -3.58 -2.93 13.40
C GLY A 132 -3.93 -2.00 12.24
N ASN A 133 -4.26 -0.74 12.49
CA ASN A 133 -4.45 0.30 11.48
C ASN A 133 -3.21 1.18 11.35
N TYR A 134 -2.96 1.68 10.15
CA TYR A 134 -1.96 2.72 9.93
C TYR A 134 -2.43 4.05 10.51
N LEU A 135 -1.48 4.90 10.87
CA LEU A 135 -1.73 6.33 11.05
C LEU A 135 -1.24 7.06 9.82
N THR A 136 -2.02 8.02 9.34
CA THR A 136 -1.66 8.85 8.20
C THR A 136 -1.19 10.20 8.69
N VAL A 137 -0.11 10.72 8.11
CA VAL A 137 0.43 12.04 8.39
C VAL A 137 0.14 12.95 7.22
N MET A 138 -0.37 14.15 7.50
CA MET A 138 -0.56 15.21 6.53
C MET A 138 0.11 16.49 7.04
N PHE A 139 0.65 17.27 6.11
CA PHE A 139 1.18 18.61 6.38
C PHE A 139 0.15 19.64 5.92
N GLY A 140 -0.51 20.30 6.87
CA GLY A 140 -1.43 21.39 6.57
C GLY A 140 -0.72 22.68 6.16
N ALA A 141 -1.48 23.78 6.06
CA ALA A 141 -0.91 25.10 5.82
C ALA A 141 0.15 25.42 6.90
N GLY A 142 1.39 25.70 6.49
CA GLY A 142 2.56 25.81 7.39
C GLY A 142 3.52 24.61 7.33
N GLY A 143 3.22 23.60 6.51
CA GLY A 143 4.10 22.48 6.22
C GLY A 143 4.43 21.66 7.47
N PHE A 144 5.72 21.42 7.71
CA PHE A 144 6.22 20.64 8.84
C PHE A 144 5.71 21.12 10.22
N SER A 145 5.45 22.43 10.37
CA SER A 145 4.93 23.01 11.61
C SER A 145 3.45 22.68 11.89
N ASN A 146 2.72 22.21 10.88
CA ASN A 146 1.31 21.89 10.95
C ASN A 146 1.07 20.43 10.54
N MET A 147 1.55 19.50 11.37
CA MET A 147 1.37 18.06 11.14
C MET A 147 0.06 17.57 11.75
N LEU A 148 -0.72 16.88 10.94
CA LEU A 148 -1.99 16.26 11.30
C LEU A 148 -1.86 14.74 11.20
N VAL A 149 -2.27 14.04 12.24
CA VAL A 149 -2.44 12.59 12.29
C VAL A 149 -3.90 12.26 11.97
N ASN A 150 -4.12 11.36 11.01
CA ASN A 150 -5.43 10.98 10.48
C ASN A 150 -6.29 12.20 10.08
N GLN A 151 -5.64 13.27 9.63
CA GLN A 151 -6.24 14.56 9.25
C GLN A 151 -7.04 15.29 10.34
N LYS A 152 -7.13 14.74 11.54
CA LYS A 152 -7.93 15.28 12.63
C LYS A 152 -7.08 15.80 13.78
N SER A 153 -6.07 15.05 14.21
CA SER A 153 -5.32 15.33 15.44
C SER A 153 -4.00 16.01 15.10
N LYS A 154 -3.79 17.23 15.59
CA LYS A 154 -2.59 18.02 15.33
C LYS A 154 -1.49 17.70 16.33
N ILE A 155 -0.28 17.48 15.85
CA ILE A 155 0.91 17.37 16.71
C ILE A 155 1.31 18.77 17.18
N VAL A 156 1.10 19.05 18.47
CA VAL A 156 1.38 20.35 19.11
C VAL A 156 2.79 20.43 19.69
N ASN A 157 3.30 19.32 20.21
CA ASN A 157 4.68 19.17 20.66
C ASN A 157 5.19 17.78 20.27
N ARG A 158 6.48 17.62 20.02
CA ARG A 158 7.01 16.43 19.34
C ARG A 158 8.43 16.11 19.77
N ASP A 159 8.84 14.89 19.44
CA ASP A 159 10.20 14.40 19.63
C ASP A 159 10.66 14.44 21.10
N ILE A 160 9.75 14.14 22.03
CA ILE A 160 10.09 14.03 23.45
C ILE A 160 10.62 12.62 23.69
N GLU A 161 11.94 12.51 23.89
CA GLU A 161 12.61 11.24 24.14
C GLU A 161 12.28 10.69 25.54
N CYS A 162 11.96 9.41 25.59
CA CYS A 162 11.71 8.63 26.80
C CYS A 162 12.57 7.36 26.77
N SER A 163 12.80 6.72 27.91
CA SER A 163 13.59 5.48 27.97
C SER A 163 12.91 4.28 27.30
N ASN A 164 11.64 4.42 26.92
CA ASN A 164 10.89 3.43 26.17
C ASN A 164 10.33 3.97 24.84
N GLY A 165 10.96 4.97 24.24
CA GLY A 165 10.63 5.44 22.89
C GLY A 165 10.43 6.96 22.82
N VAL A 166 9.51 7.41 21.98
CA VAL A 166 9.26 8.83 21.71
C VAL A 166 7.81 9.21 21.98
N VAL A 167 7.61 10.37 22.60
CA VAL A 167 6.30 10.96 22.86
C VAL A 167 6.07 12.13 21.90
N HIS A 168 4.90 12.12 21.26
CA HIS A 168 4.33 13.30 20.58
C HIS A 168 3.03 13.70 21.29
N ILE A 169 2.89 14.98 21.57
CA ILE A 169 1.69 15.55 22.18
C ILE A 169 0.77 16.04 21.07
N LEU A 170 -0.48 15.60 21.10
CA LEU A 170 -1.55 15.99 20.20
C LEU A 170 -2.50 16.99 20.87
N ASP A 171 -3.16 17.80 20.05
CA ASP A 171 -4.27 18.66 20.49
C ASP A 171 -5.51 17.87 20.93
N LYS A 172 -5.69 16.65 20.40
CA LYS A 172 -6.71 15.68 20.79
C LYS A 172 -6.33 14.26 20.40
N PRO A 173 -6.87 13.24 21.07
CA PRO A 173 -6.54 11.84 20.81
C PRO A 173 -6.79 11.42 19.37
N VAL A 174 -6.01 10.45 18.87
CA VAL A 174 -6.35 9.75 17.64
C VAL A 174 -7.57 8.88 17.89
N GLU A 175 -8.69 9.24 17.25
CA GLU A 175 -9.93 8.47 17.32
C GLU A 175 -9.75 7.09 16.66
N PRO A 176 -10.26 6.01 17.27
CA PRO A 176 -10.34 4.73 16.61
C PRO A 176 -11.15 4.78 15.32
N ILE A 177 -10.63 4.18 14.26
CA ILE A 177 -11.33 4.08 12.98
C ILE A 177 -12.47 3.05 13.12
N GLY A 178 -13.71 3.54 13.18
CA GLY A 178 -14.90 2.69 13.32
C GLY A 178 -15.93 2.84 12.19
N GLN A 179 -15.94 3.96 11.48
CA GLN A 179 -16.95 4.27 10.48
C GLN A 179 -16.66 3.61 9.14
N GLY A 180 -17.73 3.18 8.47
CA GLY A 180 -17.72 2.77 7.06
C GLY A 180 -17.48 3.93 6.11
N VAL A 181 -17.32 3.64 4.81
CA VAL A 181 -17.01 4.65 3.78
C VAL A 181 -18.02 5.79 3.79
N HIS A 182 -19.32 5.46 3.78
CA HIS A 182 -20.38 6.46 3.78
C HIS A 182 -20.35 7.35 5.02
N GLY A 183 -20.19 6.75 6.21
CA GLY A 183 -20.09 7.49 7.47
C GLY A 183 -18.90 8.45 7.48
N THR A 184 -17.75 8.01 6.98
CA THR A 184 -16.55 8.85 6.87
C THR A 184 -16.77 10.02 5.91
N LEU A 185 -17.40 9.81 4.75
CA LEU A 185 -17.72 10.90 3.80
C LEU A 185 -18.64 11.96 4.44
N VAL A 186 -19.66 11.52 5.17
CA VAL A 186 -20.58 12.40 5.90
C VAL A 186 -19.87 13.19 7.00
N ASP A 187 -19.01 12.53 7.78
CA ASP A 187 -18.26 13.15 8.88
C ASP A 187 -17.28 14.23 8.40
N ILE A 188 -16.66 14.04 7.23
CA ILE A 188 -15.79 15.06 6.63
C ILE A 188 -16.59 16.30 6.21
N GLY A 189 -17.84 16.14 5.79
CA GLY A 189 -18.75 17.25 5.49
C GLY A 189 -18.49 17.98 4.17
N GLU A 190 -17.51 17.53 3.37
CA GLU A 190 -17.16 18.14 2.07
C GLU A 190 -17.54 17.26 0.86
N PHE A 191 -18.10 16.09 1.11
CA PHE A 191 -18.45 15.07 0.09
C PHE A 191 -19.96 14.76 0.07
N GLY A 192 -20.82 15.75 0.35
CA GLY A 192 -22.25 15.52 0.54
C GLY A 192 -22.93 14.86 -0.66
N ILE A 193 -22.63 15.34 -1.88
CA ILE A 193 -23.22 14.81 -3.12
C ILE A 193 -22.75 13.37 -3.37
N PHE A 194 -21.46 13.09 -3.18
CA PHE A 194 -20.91 11.74 -3.38
C PHE A 194 -21.41 10.76 -2.30
N ALA A 195 -21.52 11.19 -1.05
CA ALA A 195 -22.09 10.39 0.03
C ALA A 195 -23.54 9.99 -0.27
N GLU A 196 -24.37 10.94 -0.71
CA GLU A 196 -25.75 10.65 -1.14
C GLU A 196 -25.76 9.69 -2.34
N ALA A 197 -24.84 9.83 -3.31
CA ALA A 197 -24.73 8.90 -4.42
C ALA A 197 -24.42 7.46 -3.97
N VAL A 198 -23.49 7.27 -3.02
CA VAL A 198 -23.18 5.96 -2.42
C VAL A 198 -24.40 5.35 -1.74
N GLU A 199 -25.15 6.16 -0.99
CA GLU A 199 -26.38 5.73 -0.31
C GLU A 199 -27.45 5.31 -1.32
N LYS A 200 -27.77 6.17 -2.29
CA LYS A 200 -28.82 5.92 -3.29
C LYS A 200 -28.48 4.77 -4.25
N ALA A 201 -27.20 4.54 -4.51
CA ALA A 201 -26.73 3.38 -5.27
C ALA A 201 -26.85 2.06 -4.49
N GLY A 202 -27.17 2.10 -3.18
CA GLY A 202 -27.30 0.90 -2.34
C GLY A 202 -25.96 0.23 -2.04
N LEU A 203 -24.86 0.99 -2.02
CA LEU A 203 -23.51 0.46 -1.89
C LEU A 203 -22.93 0.54 -0.47
N VAL A 204 -23.65 1.15 0.49
CA VAL A 204 -23.20 1.32 1.89
C VAL A 204 -22.80 -0.02 2.51
N ASP A 205 -23.71 -1.00 2.53
CA ASP A 205 -23.44 -2.32 3.13
C ASP A 205 -22.34 -3.09 2.39
N THR A 206 -22.24 -2.91 1.08
CA THR A 206 -21.18 -3.53 0.26
C THR A 206 -19.81 -2.96 0.63
N LEU A 207 -19.74 -1.64 0.79
CA LEU A 207 -18.53 -0.94 1.18
C LEU A 207 -18.16 -1.15 2.64
N ASP A 208 -19.08 -1.57 3.50
CA ASP A 208 -18.82 -1.84 4.92
C ASP A 208 -18.42 -3.30 5.21
N LEU A 209 -18.44 -4.16 4.19
CA LEU A 209 -18.08 -5.57 4.29
C LEU A 209 -16.58 -5.71 4.63
N MET A 210 -16.28 -6.39 5.74
CA MET A 210 -14.90 -6.58 6.20
C MET A 210 -14.25 -7.85 5.65
N THR A 211 -15.06 -8.86 5.37
CA THR A 211 -14.60 -10.18 4.95
C THR A 211 -15.59 -10.80 3.97
N THR A 212 -15.08 -11.50 2.97
CA THR A 212 -15.91 -12.36 2.11
C THR A 212 -16.40 -13.59 2.88
N PRO A 213 -17.42 -14.33 2.39
CA PRO A 213 -17.84 -15.59 2.99
C PRO A 213 -16.70 -16.62 3.15
N GLU A 214 -15.67 -16.55 2.30
CA GLU A 214 -14.47 -17.38 2.33
C GLU A 214 -13.42 -16.88 3.34
N GLY A 215 -13.73 -15.86 4.13
CA GLY A 215 -12.86 -15.31 5.17
C GLY A 215 -11.75 -14.38 4.65
N LYS A 216 -11.76 -14.01 3.37
CA LYS A 216 -10.77 -13.07 2.81
C LYS A 216 -11.10 -11.65 3.26
N LYS A 217 -10.10 -10.91 3.76
CA LYS A 217 -10.27 -9.49 4.13
C LYS A 217 -10.63 -8.68 2.88
N VAL A 218 -11.69 -7.89 2.98
CA VAL A 218 -12.13 -6.95 1.95
C VAL A 218 -11.60 -5.57 2.29
N ARG A 219 -11.00 -4.90 1.31
CA ARG A 219 -10.45 -3.56 1.45
C ARG A 219 -10.69 -2.78 0.17
N TYR A 220 -10.90 -1.47 0.30
CA TYR A 220 -11.18 -0.59 -0.83
C TYR A 220 -10.30 0.65 -0.82
N THR A 221 -10.19 1.28 -1.99
CA THR A 221 -9.82 2.68 -2.13
C THR A 221 -10.94 3.37 -2.87
N VAL A 222 -11.35 4.54 -2.38
CA VAL A 222 -12.45 5.31 -2.94
C VAL A 222 -11.91 6.67 -3.36
N TYR A 223 -12.09 7.02 -4.62
CA TYR A 223 -11.78 8.33 -5.15
C TYR A 223 -13.06 9.13 -5.16
N ALA A 224 -13.18 10.16 -4.33
CA ALA A 224 -14.44 10.87 -4.16
C ALA A 224 -14.29 12.34 -4.58
N GLU A 225 -15.29 12.87 -5.25
CA GLU A 225 -15.38 14.29 -5.53
C GLU A 225 -15.90 15.06 -4.33
N THR A 226 -15.23 16.16 -4.00
CA THR A 226 -15.81 17.16 -3.11
C THR A 226 -17.00 17.84 -3.78
N ASP A 227 -17.90 18.41 -2.98
CA ASP A 227 -19.00 19.23 -3.49
C ASP A 227 -18.49 20.42 -4.33
N GLN A 228 -17.28 20.91 -4.03
CA GLN A 228 -16.60 21.93 -4.84
C GLN A 228 -16.16 21.40 -6.22
N ALA A 229 -15.67 20.16 -6.31
CA ALA A 229 -15.32 19.55 -7.59
C ALA A 229 -16.58 19.38 -8.48
N PHE A 230 -17.69 18.91 -7.91
CA PHE A 230 -18.99 18.88 -8.60
C PHE A 230 -19.46 20.26 -9.07
N ALA A 231 -19.33 21.28 -8.21
CA ALA A 231 -19.74 22.64 -8.53
C ALA A 231 -18.99 23.22 -9.76
N LYS A 232 -17.73 22.83 -9.99
CA LYS A 232 -16.97 23.22 -11.21
C LYS A 232 -17.64 22.72 -12.50
N LYS A 233 -18.39 21.62 -12.44
CA LYS A 233 -19.19 21.07 -13.56
C LYS A 233 -20.65 21.50 -13.55
N GLY A 234 -21.02 22.43 -12.67
CA GLY A 234 -22.40 22.93 -12.54
C GLY A 234 -23.33 22.01 -11.75
N VAL A 235 -22.81 20.94 -11.14
CA VAL A 235 -23.56 20.04 -10.26
C VAL A 235 -23.58 20.61 -8.85
N LYS A 236 -24.78 20.91 -8.31
CA LYS A 236 -24.96 21.60 -7.02
C LYS A 236 -25.55 20.73 -5.92
N ASP A 237 -26.18 19.63 -6.30
CA ASP A 237 -26.86 18.69 -5.43
C ASP A 237 -26.96 17.33 -6.13
N PHE A 238 -27.52 16.34 -5.44
CA PHE A 238 -27.70 14.99 -5.96
C PHE A 238 -28.59 14.95 -7.21
N ALA A 239 -29.63 15.78 -7.31
CA ALA A 239 -30.49 15.84 -8.49
C ALA A 239 -29.72 16.33 -9.72
N GLY A 240 -28.85 17.33 -9.53
CA GLY A 240 -27.93 17.81 -10.56
C GLY A 240 -26.94 16.73 -11.00
N LEU A 241 -26.48 15.86 -10.09
CA LEU A 241 -25.61 14.74 -10.45
C LEU A 241 -26.36 13.72 -11.31
N VAL A 242 -27.60 13.38 -10.95
CA VAL A 242 -28.45 12.47 -11.73
C VAL A 242 -28.67 13.00 -13.14
N GLU A 243 -28.94 14.31 -13.29
CA GLU A 243 -29.06 14.96 -14.60
C GLU A 243 -27.74 14.94 -15.37
N PHE A 244 -26.62 15.31 -14.72
CA PHE A 244 -25.29 15.32 -15.31
C PHE A 244 -24.87 13.95 -15.86
N LEU A 245 -25.20 12.88 -15.15
CA LEU A 245 -24.91 11.50 -15.57
C LEU A 245 -25.93 10.94 -16.58
N GLY A 246 -27.09 11.59 -16.75
CA GLY A 246 -28.22 11.02 -17.49
C GLY A 246 -28.77 9.74 -16.84
N ALA A 247 -28.71 9.64 -15.51
CA ALA A 247 -29.09 8.43 -14.79
C ALA A 247 -30.62 8.22 -14.77
N GLY A 248 -31.04 6.97 -15.00
CA GLY A 248 -32.44 6.54 -14.85
C GLY A 248 -32.85 6.42 -13.37
N THR A 249 -34.07 5.97 -13.09
CA THR A 249 -34.65 6.04 -11.73
C THR A 249 -34.29 4.89 -10.79
N ASP A 250 -33.90 3.71 -11.30
CA ASP A 250 -33.43 2.59 -10.45
C ASP A 250 -31.92 2.68 -10.24
N TYR A 251 -31.53 3.44 -9.22
CA TYR A 251 -30.14 3.68 -8.86
C TYR A 251 -29.40 2.45 -8.32
N THR A 252 -30.10 1.36 -7.98
CA THR A 252 -29.48 0.13 -7.47
C THR A 252 -29.13 -0.86 -8.60
N SER A 253 -29.68 -0.64 -9.79
CA SER A 253 -29.37 -1.45 -10.96
C SER A 253 -27.92 -1.26 -11.39
N ARG A 254 -27.20 -2.37 -11.61
CA ARG A 254 -25.80 -2.37 -12.09
C ARG A 254 -25.59 -1.65 -13.42
N THR A 255 -26.67 -1.48 -14.19
CA THR A 255 -26.67 -0.81 -15.50
C THR A 255 -27.06 0.67 -15.41
N ASN A 256 -27.50 1.15 -14.25
CA ASN A 256 -27.82 2.57 -14.05
C ASN A 256 -26.54 3.41 -13.99
N GLU A 257 -26.53 4.56 -14.66
CA GLU A 257 -25.34 5.42 -14.74
C GLU A 257 -24.86 5.92 -13.37
N LEU A 258 -25.73 6.17 -12.40
CA LEU A 258 -25.32 6.51 -11.03
C LEU A 258 -24.61 5.32 -10.35
N HIS A 259 -25.17 4.12 -10.46
CA HIS A 259 -24.57 2.93 -9.87
C HIS A 259 -23.22 2.61 -10.50
N ARG A 260 -23.12 2.76 -11.82
CA ARG A 260 -21.88 2.62 -12.57
C ARG A 260 -20.87 3.68 -12.13
N PHE A 261 -21.30 4.94 -12.05
CA PHE A 261 -20.49 6.07 -11.59
C PHE A 261 -19.87 5.75 -10.24
N VAL A 262 -20.65 5.46 -9.20
CA VAL A 262 -20.09 5.19 -7.86
C VAL A 262 -19.11 4.00 -7.89
N ARG A 263 -19.40 2.93 -8.64
CA ARG A 263 -18.48 1.79 -8.77
C ARG A 263 -17.20 2.10 -9.56
N HIS A 264 -17.23 3.07 -10.47
CA HIS A 264 -16.05 3.54 -11.19
C HIS A 264 -15.04 4.22 -10.25
N HIS A 265 -15.52 4.78 -9.15
CA HIS A 265 -14.71 5.48 -8.15
C HIS A 265 -14.07 4.55 -7.10
N ILE A 266 -14.38 3.25 -7.15
CA ILE A 266 -13.96 2.29 -6.14
C ILE A 266 -12.98 1.31 -6.77
N ILE A 267 -11.84 1.08 -6.13
CA ILE A 267 -10.88 0.04 -6.51
C ILE A 267 -10.60 -0.90 -5.32
N SER A 268 -10.05 -2.08 -5.61
CA SER A 268 -9.70 -3.07 -4.58
C SER A 268 -8.40 -2.70 -3.85
N GLY A 269 -8.36 -3.02 -2.55
CA GLY A 269 -7.22 -2.79 -1.66
C GLY A 269 -7.18 -1.38 -1.07
N LYS A 270 -6.53 -1.22 0.09
CA LYS A 270 -6.21 0.11 0.66
C LYS A 270 -4.92 0.62 0.03
N LYS A 271 -5.02 1.59 -0.86
CA LYS A 271 -3.89 2.20 -1.58
C LYS A 271 -3.73 3.64 -1.11
N TYR A 272 -2.76 3.87 -0.24
CA TYR A 272 -2.48 5.20 0.31
C TYR A 272 -1.68 6.09 -0.65
N SER A 273 -1.77 7.41 -0.50
CA SER A 273 -1.16 8.38 -1.40
C SER A 273 0.31 8.10 -1.69
N ASN A 274 1.14 7.91 -0.67
CA ASN A 274 2.58 7.68 -0.83
C ASN A 274 2.96 6.26 -1.32
N ARG A 275 1.98 5.36 -1.46
CA ARG A 275 2.13 3.97 -1.92
C ARG A 275 1.41 3.68 -3.23
N LEU A 276 0.87 4.71 -3.89
CA LEU A 276 0.28 4.58 -5.22
C LEU A 276 1.41 4.63 -6.28
N ALA A 277 1.31 3.74 -7.25
CA ALA A 277 2.23 3.61 -8.38
C ALA A 277 1.46 3.85 -9.67
N SER A 278 2.17 4.19 -10.75
CA SER A 278 1.55 4.27 -12.07
C SER A 278 1.06 2.88 -12.47
N ASP A 279 -0.23 2.75 -12.77
CA ASP A 279 -0.84 1.45 -13.08
C ASP A 279 -2.17 1.61 -13.82
N ILE A 280 -2.61 0.55 -14.49
CA ILE A 280 -3.95 0.44 -15.08
C ILE A 280 -4.79 -0.40 -14.12
N ILE A 281 -5.79 0.22 -13.52
CA ILE A 281 -6.57 -0.38 -12.45
C ILE A 281 -7.98 -0.67 -12.93
N LEU A 282 -8.42 -1.91 -12.68
CA LEU A 282 -9.82 -2.26 -12.79
C LEU A 282 -10.60 -1.71 -11.60
N THR A 283 -11.59 -0.88 -11.90
CA THR A 283 -12.55 -0.38 -10.92
C THR A 283 -13.56 -1.46 -10.55
N ALA A 284 -14.21 -1.30 -9.40
CA ALA A 284 -15.32 -2.15 -8.99
C ALA A 284 -16.47 -2.12 -10.00
N GLY A 285 -16.51 -1.11 -10.89
CA GLY A 285 -17.43 -0.93 -12.01
C GLY A 285 -17.26 -1.92 -13.15
N GLY A 286 -16.08 -2.53 -13.29
CA GLY A 286 -15.65 -3.24 -14.50
C GLY A 286 -15.07 -2.31 -15.57
N THR A 287 -14.96 -1.02 -15.27
CA THR A 287 -14.26 -0.01 -16.07
C THR A 287 -12.81 0.12 -15.64
N MET A 288 -11.95 0.77 -16.43
CA MET A 288 -10.53 0.97 -16.10
C MET A 288 -10.21 2.44 -15.86
N VAL A 289 -9.25 2.68 -14.98
CA VAL A 289 -8.65 3.99 -14.72
C VAL A 289 -7.14 3.82 -14.77
N ARG A 290 -6.44 4.76 -15.40
CA ARG A 290 -4.98 4.81 -15.34
C ARG A 290 -4.55 5.80 -14.27
N LEU A 291 -3.70 5.33 -13.37
CA LEU A 291 -2.93 6.18 -12.46
C LEU A 291 -1.60 6.47 -13.11
N ASP A 292 -1.22 7.74 -13.13
CA ASP A 292 0.12 8.17 -13.49
C ASP A 292 0.71 9.04 -12.39
N LYS A 293 1.94 8.72 -11.99
CA LYS A 293 2.75 9.57 -11.12
C LYS A 293 3.51 10.59 -11.97
N SER A 294 3.13 11.86 -11.89
CA SER A 294 3.83 12.94 -12.59
C SER A 294 5.19 13.24 -11.94
N GLN A 295 6.11 13.87 -12.69
CA GLN A 295 7.42 14.30 -12.18
C GLN A 295 7.30 15.35 -11.05
N GLU A 296 6.16 16.07 -10.96
CA GLU A 296 5.86 17.04 -9.90
C GLU A 296 5.24 16.39 -8.65
N LEU A 297 5.27 15.06 -8.53
CA LEU A 297 4.77 14.28 -7.39
C LEU A 297 3.26 14.32 -7.16
N SER A 298 2.48 14.94 -8.05
CA SER A 298 1.02 14.79 -8.07
C SER A 298 0.62 13.49 -8.78
N GLN A 299 -0.36 12.78 -8.23
CA GLN A 299 -0.98 11.65 -8.91
C GLN A 299 -2.10 12.14 -9.81
N VAL A 300 -2.05 11.67 -11.04
CA VAL A 300 -2.96 12.05 -12.09
C VAL A 300 -3.80 10.83 -12.44
N PHE A 301 -5.12 11.03 -12.38
CA PHE A 301 -6.14 10.12 -12.84
C PHE A 301 -6.38 10.42 -14.30
N VAL A 302 -5.78 9.61 -15.15
CA VAL A 302 -6.02 9.71 -16.58
C VAL A 302 -7.28 8.89 -16.88
N ASN A 303 -8.39 9.60 -17.06
CA ASN A 303 -9.56 9.02 -17.70
C ASN A 303 -9.21 8.88 -19.19
N PRO A 304 -9.14 7.65 -19.73
CA PRO A 304 -8.51 7.40 -21.02
C PRO A 304 -9.35 7.95 -22.18
N GLU A 305 -9.17 9.23 -22.50
CA GLU A 305 -9.41 9.72 -23.85
C GLU A 305 -8.38 9.20 -24.84
N TYR A 306 -7.18 8.91 -24.34
CA TYR A 306 -6.02 8.57 -25.13
C TYR A 306 -5.48 7.21 -24.73
N ASP A 307 -4.80 6.61 -25.71
CA ASP A 307 -4.20 5.29 -25.63
C ASP A 307 -3.53 5.11 -24.25
N ILE A 308 -3.91 4.07 -23.53
CA ILE A 308 -3.40 3.70 -22.21
C ILE A 308 -1.87 3.48 -22.20
N PHE A 309 -1.21 3.64 -23.34
CA PHE A 309 0.23 3.47 -23.57
C PHE A 309 0.96 4.73 -24.06
N GLU A 310 0.30 5.88 -24.24
CA GLU A 310 1.04 7.15 -24.42
C GLU A 310 1.58 7.63 -23.07
N GLU A 311 2.85 8.02 -23.03
CA GLU A 311 3.48 8.66 -21.85
C GLU A 311 3.02 10.10 -21.64
N VAL A 312 2.22 10.64 -22.57
CA VAL A 312 1.69 11.99 -22.49
C VAL A 312 0.44 11.98 -21.63
N ILE A 313 0.53 12.63 -20.46
CA ILE A 313 -0.61 12.89 -19.59
C ILE A 313 -1.48 13.98 -20.26
N PRO A 314 -2.74 13.70 -20.63
CA PRO A 314 -3.62 14.70 -21.22
C PRO A 314 -3.88 15.89 -20.28
N GLU A 315 -4.07 17.09 -20.84
CA GLU A 315 -4.35 18.30 -20.04
C GLU A 315 -5.66 18.19 -19.26
N GLU A 316 -6.65 17.47 -19.80
CA GLU A 316 -7.96 17.21 -19.21
C GLU A 316 -7.98 16.08 -18.16
N SER A 317 -6.83 15.52 -17.79
CA SER A 317 -6.75 14.48 -16.77
C SER A 317 -7.19 14.99 -15.40
N ASN A 318 -7.89 14.14 -14.64
CA ASN A 318 -8.26 14.45 -13.27
C ASN A 318 -7.06 14.27 -12.34
N ARG A 319 -7.07 14.88 -11.17
CA ARG A 319 -5.95 14.87 -10.22
C ARG A 319 -6.46 14.57 -8.82
N LEU A 320 -5.60 13.97 -8.01
CA LEU A 320 -5.85 13.92 -6.58
C LEU A 320 -5.73 15.33 -5.99
N ASP A 321 -6.69 15.70 -5.14
CA ASP A 321 -6.56 16.89 -4.30
C ASP A 321 -5.60 16.59 -3.16
N LEU A 322 -4.37 17.09 -3.28
CA LEU A 322 -3.28 16.83 -2.35
C LEU A 322 -3.55 17.31 -0.92
N GLY A 323 -4.53 18.22 -0.73
CA GLY A 323 -4.97 18.70 0.57
C GLY A 323 -6.01 17.79 1.25
N ARG A 324 -6.47 16.73 0.58
CA ARG A 324 -7.58 15.87 1.01
C ARG A 324 -7.33 14.40 0.66
N LEU A 325 -6.28 13.83 1.23
CA LEU A 325 -5.80 12.48 0.93
C LEU A 325 -5.79 11.58 2.16
N ASP A 326 -5.91 10.28 1.93
CA ASP A 326 -5.73 9.27 2.97
C ASP A 326 -6.76 9.36 4.13
N TYR A 327 -8.01 9.74 3.85
CA TYR A 327 -9.09 9.63 4.86
C TYR A 327 -9.38 8.16 5.12
N GLN A 328 -9.18 7.72 6.36
CA GLN A 328 -9.31 6.32 6.70
C GLN A 328 -10.74 5.97 7.12
N SER A 329 -11.25 4.86 6.60
CA SER A 329 -12.46 4.20 7.08
C SER A 329 -12.16 2.76 7.49
N LYS A 330 -13.17 2.08 8.04
CA LYS A 330 -13.12 0.73 8.59
C LYS A 330 -12.37 -0.27 7.70
N ASN A 331 -12.63 -0.24 6.39
CA ASN A 331 -11.98 -1.09 5.39
C ASN A 331 -11.49 -0.34 4.15
N ALA A 332 -11.68 0.98 4.04
CA ALA A 332 -11.20 1.74 2.90
C ALA A 332 -10.25 2.88 3.26
N VAL A 333 -9.64 3.44 2.22
CA VAL A 333 -9.01 4.76 2.24
C VAL A 333 -9.69 5.62 1.17
N ILE A 334 -10.02 6.87 1.49
CA ILE A 334 -10.68 7.81 0.59
C ILE A 334 -9.68 8.90 0.21
N HIS A 335 -9.60 9.19 -1.09
CA HIS A 335 -8.85 10.32 -1.63
C HIS A 335 -9.78 11.23 -2.39
N ALA A 336 -9.62 12.54 -2.23
CA ALA A 336 -10.39 13.50 -2.98
C ALA A 336 -9.85 13.67 -4.41
N LEU A 337 -10.76 13.94 -5.35
CA LEU A 337 -10.45 14.36 -6.71
C LEU A 337 -10.67 15.87 -6.89
N GLU A 338 -9.84 16.49 -7.72
CA GLU A 338 -9.96 17.93 -8.05
C GLU A 338 -11.10 18.23 -9.05
N ASP A 339 -11.51 17.24 -9.83
CA ASP A 339 -12.60 17.31 -10.81
C ASP A 339 -13.46 16.03 -10.78
N VAL A 340 -14.55 15.99 -11.56
CA VAL A 340 -15.45 14.83 -11.67
C VAL A 340 -14.85 13.76 -12.58
N LEU A 341 -14.61 12.56 -12.04
CA LEU A 341 -14.13 11.41 -12.79
C LEU A 341 -15.30 10.73 -13.52
N THR A 342 -15.45 11.08 -14.80
CA THR A 342 -16.51 10.54 -15.67
C THR A 342 -16.16 9.15 -16.19
N ILE A 343 -17.17 8.32 -16.47
CA ILE A 343 -16.92 7.02 -17.11
C ILE A 343 -16.69 7.22 -18.60
N LYS A 344 -15.61 6.66 -19.13
CA LYS A 344 -15.37 6.52 -20.57
C LYS A 344 -15.29 5.04 -20.95
N GLU A 345 -16.03 4.66 -22.00
CA GLU A 345 -15.97 3.31 -22.56
C GLU A 345 -14.69 3.13 -23.37
N LEU A 346 -13.98 2.05 -23.09
CA LEU A 346 -12.71 1.72 -23.75
C LEU A 346 -12.91 0.67 -24.83
N ALA A 347 -12.26 0.87 -25.97
CA ALA A 347 -12.10 -0.18 -26.97
C ALA A 347 -10.95 -1.12 -26.56
N PRO A 348 -11.00 -2.42 -26.94
CA PRO A 348 -9.88 -3.34 -26.82
C PRO A 348 -8.58 -2.73 -27.36
N ALA A 349 -7.53 -2.71 -26.52
CA ALA A 349 -6.19 -2.19 -26.87
C ALA A 349 -5.11 -3.25 -26.59
N THR A 350 -3.92 -3.09 -27.18
CA THR A 350 -2.83 -4.07 -27.03
C THR A 350 -2.23 -4.03 -25.64
N VAL A 351 -2.42 -5.04 -24.80
CA VAL A 351 -1.85 -5.05 -23.45
C VAL A 351 -0.46 -5.68 -23.46
N TYR A 352 0.52 -4.94 -22.94
CA TYR A 352 1.86 -5.43 -22.63
C TYR A 352 1.98 -5.68 -21.13
N ASP A 353 1.96 -6.95 -20.76
CA ASP A 353 2.11 -7.36 -19.37
C ASP A 353 3.52 -7.86 -19.11
N ASP A 354 4.38 -6.92 -18.72
CA ASP A 354 5.78 -7.15 -18.36
C ASP A 354 5.87 -7.87 -17.02
N MET A 355 6.58 -8.99 -17.00
CA MET A 355 6.79 -9.80 -15.80
C MET A 355 7.71 -9.08 -14.80
N GLY A 356 8.68 -8.30 -15.25
CA GLY A 356 9.58 -7.52 -14.40
C GLY A 356 8.92 -6.32 -13.72
N ALA A 357 7.78 -5.84 -14.24
CA ALA A 357 7.06 -4.69 -13.73
C ALA A 357 6.26 -5.00 -12.46
N VAL A 358 6.96 -5.21 -11.34
CA VAL A 358 6.37 -5.32 -10.00
C VAL A 358 7.04 -4.35 -9.02
N PRO A 359 6.28 -3.68 -8.13
CA PRO A 359 6.83 -2.70 -7.19
C PRO A 359 7.95 -3.22 -6.31
N GLU A 360 7.88 -4.49 -5.87
CA GLU A 360 8.90 -5.15 -5.06
C GLU A 360 10.26 -5.23 -5.75
N LEU A 361 10.31 -5.07 -7.08
CA LEU A 361 11.54 -5.10 -7.86
C LEU A 361 12.08 -3.73 -8.28
N ASP A 362 11.34 -2.64 -8.02
CA ASP A 362 11.75 -1.29 -8.44
C ASP A 362 13.06 -0.83 -7.79
N GLU A 363 13.33 -1.25 -6.54
CA GLU A 363 14.59 -0.94 -5.85
C GLU A 363 15.84 -1.50 -6.58
N TYR A 364 15.68 -2.60 -7.32
CA TYR A 364 16.77 -3.25 -8.06
C TYR A 364 17.02 -2.60 -9.43
N ARG A 365 16.10 -1.75 -9.92
CA ARG A 365 16.22 -1.07 -11.22
C ARG A 365 17.17 0.13 -11.18
N TRP A 366 17.49 0.67 -10.00
CA TRP A 366 18.25 1.91 -9.84
C TRP A 366 19.79 1.75 -9.98
N ASP A 367 20.32 0.53 -9.97
CA ASP A 367 21.78 0.29 -10.07
C ASP A 367 22.24 0.00 -11.51
N ALA A 368 23.10 0.86 -12.05
CA ALA A 368 23.43 0.97 -13.47
C ALA A 368 24.35 -0.12 -14.05
N LYS A 369 24.26 -1.39 -13.62
CA LYS A 369 25.08 -2.50 -14.15
C LYS A 369 24.33 -3.83 -14.19
N TYR A 370 24.65 -4.68 -15.17
CA TYR A 370 24.15 -6.06 -15.31
C TYR A 370 24.13 -6.79 -13.97
N LYS A 371 22.94 -7.01 -13.40
CA LYS A 371 22.77 -7.73 -12.13
C LYS A 371 21.65 -8.75 -12.24
N GLU A 372 21.91 -9.92 -11.67
CA GLU A 372 20.92 -10.98 -11.44
C GLU A 372 20.68 -11.06 -9.94
N TYR A 373 19.43 -10.85 -9.54
CA TYR A 373 18.96 -10.97 -8.17
C TYR A 373 18.16 -12.26 -8.05
N ARG A 374 18.38 -13.03 -6.98
CA ARG A 374 17.71 -14.32 -6.76
C ARG A 374 16.82 -14.22 -5.54
N PHE A 375 15.58 -14.68 -5.67
CA PHE A 375 14.58 -14.70 -4.61
C PHE A 375 13.68 -15.93 -4.76
N TRP A 376 12.84 -16.17 -3.76
CA TRP A 376 11.85 -17.23 -3.81
C TRP A 376 10.52 -16.69 -4.35
N VAL A 377 9.72 -17.51 -5.05
CA VAL A 377 8.38 -17.11 -5.54
C VAL A 377 7.57 -16.43 -4.47
N LYS A 378 7.55 -17.06 -3.29
CA LYS A 378 6.77 -16.67 -2.13
C LYS A 378 7.12 -15.28 -1.60
N ASP A 379 8.26 -14.71 -2.02
CA ASP A 379 8.72 -13.40 -1.59
C ASP A 379 8.13 -12.26 -2.47
N VAL A 380 7.46 -12.59 -3.58
CA VAL A 380 6.80 -11.60 -4.48
C VAL A 380 5.32 -11.95 -4.62
N GLU A 381 4.42 -11.02 -4.29
CA GLU A 381 2.99 -11.31 -4.14
C GLU A 381 2.32 -11.71 -5.47
N ARG A 382 2.82 -11.15 -6.58
CA ARG A 382 2.28 -11.39 -7.94
C ARG A 382 2.35 -12.84 -8.39
N TRP A 383 3.27 -13.62 -7.83
CA TRP A 383 3.65 -14.92 -8.37
C TRP A 383 3.38 -16.06 -7.41
N ARG A 384 2.96 -17.20 -7.94
CA ARG A 384 2.75 -18.43 -7.17
C ARG A 384 3.25 -19.64 -7.95
N GLY A 385 3.64 -20.69 -7.25
CA GLY A 385 4.13 -21.89 -7.90
C GLY A 385 4.59 -22.98 -6.93
N GLU A 386 4.71 -24.19 -7.47
CA GLU A 386 5.20 -25.38 -6.77
C GLU A 386 6.22 -26.09 -7.65
N GLY A 387 7.24 -26.71 -7.07
CA GLY A 387 8.27 -27.42 -7.82
C GLY A 387 9.18 -26.52 -8.66
N TYR A 388 9.22 -25.22 -8.36
CA TYR A 388 10.22 -24.28 -8.85
C TYR A 388 11.17 -23.94 -7.69
N ASP A 389 12.42 -24.38 -7.79
CA ASP A 389 13.34 -24.34 -6.66
C ASP A 389 13.91 -22.95 -6.40
N LYS A 390 14.01 -22.05 -7.39
CA LYS A 390 14.48 -20.65 -7.26
C LYS A 390 13.97 -19.79 -8.42
N PHE A 391 13.69 -18.52 -8.16
CA PHE A 391 13.47 -17.52 -9.22
C PHE A 391 14.63 -16.54 -9.22
N ALA A 392 14.89 -15.98 -10.40
CA ALA A 392 15.87 -14.92 -10.53
C ALA A 392 15.26 -13.80 -11.37
N TYR A 393 15.31 -12.58 -10.88
CA TYR A 393 15.08 -11.41 -11.70
C TYR A 393 16.42 -10.93 -12.23
N ARG A 394 16.50 -10.73 -13.54
CA ARG A 394 17.70 -10.16 -14.16
C ARG A 394 17.35 -8.86 -14.85
N TYR A 395 18.06 -7.80 -14.46
CA TYR A 395 17.90 -6.46 -15.03
C TYR A 395 19.07 -6.14 -15.97
N TYR A 396 18.76 -5.62 -17.16
CA TYR A 396 19.73 -5.22 -18.19
C TYR A 396 19.60 -3.72 -18.47
N THR A 397 20.63 -2.94 -18.11
CA THR A 397 20.80 -1.54 -18.58
C THR A 397 21.60 -1.55 -19.87
N HIS A 398 20.95 -1.76 -21.02
CA HIS A 398 21.61 -1.47 -22.30
C HIS A 398 21.41 0.00 -22.68
N ILE A 399 22.54 0.71 -22.87
CA ILE A 399 22.60 2.02 -23.50
C ILE A 399 22.03 1.86 -24.92
N GLY A 400 20.78 2.29 -25.13
CA GLY A 400 20.11 2.05 -26.41
C GLY A 400 18.59 2.22 -26.47
N GLY A 401 17.90 2.54 -25.37
CA GLY A 401 16.62 3.24 -25.44
C GLY A 401 15.34 2.41 -25.55
N LEU A 402 15.30 1.15 -25.12
CA LEU A 402 14.03 0.47 -24.86
C LEU A 402 14.11 -0.33 -23.56
N HIS A 403 13.10 -0.14 -22.70
CA HIS A 403 12.87 -0.80 -21.41
C HIS A 403 12.57 -2.31 -21.52
N GLU A 404 13.11 -3.00 -22.54
CA GLU A 404 12.68 -4.34 -22.98
C GLU A 404 13.75 -5.42 -22.75
N SER A 405 14.46 -5.40 -21.63
CA SER A 405 15.53 -6.36 -21.39
C SER A 405 15.61 -6.90 -19.97
N ASP A 406 14.76 -6.43 -19.04
CA ASP A 406 14.53 -7.18 -17.81
C ASP A 406 13.84 -8.51 -18.11
N ASN A 407 14.31 -9.55 -17.45
CA ASN A 407 13.78 -10.89 -17.63
C ASN A 407 13.48 -11.47 -16.26
N PHE A 408 12.27 -11.96 -16.10
CA PHE A 408 11.91 -12.83 -15.01
C PHE A 408 12.29 -14.27 -15.35
N ILE A 409 13.26 -14.83 -14.62
CA ILE A 409 13.82 -16.14 -14.88
C ILE A 409 13.25 -17.16 -13.90
N CYS A 410 12.55 -18.13 -14.45
CA CYS A 410 11.99 -19.24 -13.71
C CYS A 410 12.87 -20.49 -13.90
N TYR A 411 13.26 -21.13 -12.81
CA TYR A 411 13.93 -22.44 -12.85
C TYR A 411 12.95 -23.52 -12.41
N SER A 412 12.50 -24.33 -13.39
CA SER A 412 11.47 -25.34 -13.21
C SER A 412 12.06 -26.74 -13.09
N SER A 413 11.51 -27.56 -12.18
CA SER A 413 11.67 -29.02 -12.23
C SER A 413 10.77 -29.62 -13.32
N SER A 414 10.88 -30.94 -13.56
CA SER A 414 10.07 -31.65 -14.57
C SER A 414 8.58 -31.80 -14.22
N SER A 415 8.13 -31.23 -13.10
CA SER A 415 6.72 -31.30 -12.66
C SER A 415 6.25 -30.04 -11.93
N GLY A 416 6.98 -28.92 -12.07
CA GLY A 416 6.60 -27.67 -11.40
C GLY A 416 5.57 -26.86 -12.19
N TRP A 417 4.76 -26.07 -11.51
CA TRP A 417 3.88 -25.05 -12.12
C TRP A 417 4.13 -23.66 -11.54
N PHE A 418 3.94 -22.63 -12.36
CA PHE A 418 4.04 -21.22 -12.01
C PHE A 418 2.81 -20.49 -12.55
N GLU A 419 2.19 -19.62 -11.77
CA GLU A 419 1.02 -18.84 -12.19
C GLU A 419 1.08 -17.39 -11.70
N PHE A 420 0.36 -16.53 -12.40
CA PHE A 420 0.19 -15.12 -12.06
C PHE A 420 -1.12 -14.57 -12.62
N GLU A 421 -1.62 -13.49 -12.01
CA GLU A 421 -2.72 -12.71 -12.55
C GLU A 421 -2.17 -11.64 -13.51
N THR A 422 -2.79 -11.51 -14.68
CA THR A 422 -2.41 -10.51 -15.69
C THR A 422 -2.78 -9.11 -15.22
N LYS A 423 -2.23 -8.09 -15.89
CA LYS A 423 -2.93 -6.78 -15.93
C LYS A 423 -4.38 -6.97 -16.39
N PRO A 424 -5.32 -6.10 -15.97
CA PRO A 424 -6.69 -6.17 -16.44
C PRO A 424 -6.76 -6.16 -17.97
N ILE A 425 -7.46 -7.13 -18.56
CA ILE A 425 -7.72 -7.19 -20.00
C ILE A 425 -9.17 -6.80 -20.23
N LEU A 426 -9.43 -5.98 -21.26
CA LEU A 426 -10.80 -5.66 -21.64
C LEU A 426 -11.44 -6.87 -22.33
N LYS A 427 -12.76 -7.00 -22.16
CA LYS A 427 -13.59 -7.91 -22.93
C LYS A 427 -13.32 -7.73 -24.42
N GLY A 428 -13.08 -8.83 -25.10
CA GLY A 428 -12.82 -8.84 -26.53
C GLY A 428 -12.01 -10.06 -26.95
N LYS A 429 -11.69 -10.11 -28.24
CA LYS A 429 -10.89 -11.17 -28.82
C LYS A 429 -9.46 -10.70 -29.02
N TYR A 430 -8.48 -11.52 -28.63
CA TYR A 430 -7.06 -11.15 -28.61
C TYR A 430 -6.19 -12.28 -29.13
N GLU A 431 -5.19 -11.96 -29.95
CA GLU A 431 -4.04 -12.81 -30.18
C GLU A 431 -3.09 -12.64 -28.99
N VAL A 432 -2.83 -13.72 -28.28
CA VAL A 432 -1.93 -13.73 -27.12
C VAL A 432 -0.59 -14.31 -27.54
N SER A 433 0.49 -13.62 -27.19
CA SER A 433 1.86 -14.07 -27.41
C SER A 433 2.73 -13.86 -26.18
N LEU A 434 3.77 -14.67 -26.05
CA LEU A 434 4.79 -14.54 -25.02
C LEU A 434 6.13 -14.22 -25.67
N ARG A 435 6.78 -13.17 -25.20
CA ARG A 435 8.17 -12.84 -25.54
C ARG A 435 9.12 -13.45 -24.52
N VAL A 436 10.19 -14.05 -25.03
CA VAL A 436 11.29 -14.62 -24.24
C VAL A 436 12.56 -13.85 -24.57
N GLY A 437 13.15 -13.20 -23.57
CA GLY A 437 14.26 -12.26 -23.76
C GLY A 437 15.66 -12.87 -23.70
N ASP A 438 15.83 -14.16 -23.34
CA ASP A 438 17.17 -14.78 -23.20
C ASP A 438 17.31 -16.10 -23.95
N THR A 439 18.33 -16.17 -24.83
CA THR A 439 18.73 -17.32 -25.67
C THR A 439 18.99 -18.64 -24.94
N ARG A 440 19.18 -18.61 -23.62
CA ARG A 440 19.37 -19.78 -22.75
C ARG A 440 18.06 -20.33 -22.20
N SER A 441 16.91 -19.91 -22.74
CA SER A 441 15.62 -20.49 -22.34
C SER A 441 15.49 -21.90 -22.93
N GLU A 442 15.07 -22.85 -22.10
CA GLU A 442 14.95 -24.26 -22.41
C GLU A 442 13.77 -24.87 -21.65
N GLY A 443 13.47 -26.12 -21.97
CA GLY A 443 12.34 -26.84 -21.38
C GLY A 443 11.08 -26.75 -22.22
N SER A 444 10.01 -27.34 -21.70
CA SER A 444 8.72 -27.40 -22.37
C SER A 444 7.60 -27.23 -21.35
N TYR A 445 6.62 -26.42 -21.73
CA TYR A 445 5.61 -25.89 -20.83
C TYR A 445 4.22 -26.08 -21.42
N LYS A 446 3.25 -26.43 -20.58
CA LYS A 446 1.84 -26.27 -20.91
C LYS A 446 1.41 -24.90 -20.40
N VAL A 447 0.87 -24.08 -21.28
CA VAL A 447 0.33 -22.77 -20.91
C VAL A 447 -1.17 -22.90 -20.77
N TYR A 448 -1.72 -22.40 -19.67
CA TYR A 448 -3.14 -22.29 -19.40
C TYR A 448 -3.52 -20.83 -19.21
N MET A 449 -4.71 -20.48 -19.66
CA MET A 449 -5.38 -19.20 -19.42
C MET A 449 -6.70 -19.55 -18.72
N ASP A 450 -6.90 -19.05 -17.52
CA ASP A 450 -8.07 -19.35 -16.67
C ASP A 450 -8.36 -20.86 -16.58
N ASP A 451 -7.31 -21.64 -16.26
CA ASP A 451 -7.32 -23.10 -16.18
C ASP A 451 -7.62 -23.85 -17.50
N VAL A 452 -7.79 -23.15 -18.62
CA VAL A 452 -7.98 -23.75 -19.94
C VAL A 452 -6.64 -23.90 -20.65
N LEU A 453 -6.31 -25.14 -21.05
CA LEU A 453 -5.07 -25.42 -21.78
C LEU A 453 -5.08 -24.66 -23.11
N CYS A 454 -4.14 -23.72 -23.22
CA CYS A 454 -3.94 -22.87 -24.38
C CYS A 454 -3.08 -23.59 -25.42
N LYS A 455 -1.85 -23.90 -25.03
CA LYS A 455 -0.83 -24.42 -25.94
C LYS A 455 0.28 -25.12 -25.17
N ASN A 456 0.81 -26.18 -25.78
CA ASN A 456 2.10 -26.72 -25.38
C ASN A 456 3.20 -25.93 -26.08
N VAL A 457 4.07 -25.33 -25.30
CA VAL A 457 5.11 -24.41 -25.72
C VAL A 457 6.47 -25.04 -25.49
N MET A 458 7.26 -25.06 -26.55
CA MET A 458 8.71 -25.20 -26.48
C MET A 458 9.27 -23.82 -26.82
N PRO A 459 9.61 -22.99 -25.80
CA PRO A 459 9.95 -21.61 -26.06
C PRO A 459 11.15 -21.55 -27.01
N PRO A 460 11.13 -20.65 -28.01
CA PRO A 460 12.32 -20.42 -28.82
C PRO A 460 13.45 -19.97 -27.91
N ARG A 461 14.70 -20.16 -28.34
CA ARG A 461 15.86 -19.69 -27.58
C ARG A 461 15.66 -18.22 -27.19
N ALA A 462 15.28 -17.34 -28.12
CA ALA A 462 14.79 -15.99 -27.83
C ALA A 462 13.77 -15.54 -28.89
N GLY A 463 12.87 -14.62 -28.55
CA GLY A 463 11.87 -14.04 -29.44
C GLY A 463 10.42 -14.21 -28.97
N SER A 464 9.47 -13.78 -29.81
CA SER A 464 8.03 -13.89 -29.51
C SER A 464 7.43 -15.15 -30.10
N PHE A 465 6.50 -15.77 -29.39
CA PHE A 465 5.69 -16.86 -29.95
C PHE A 465 4.22 -16.71 -29.59
N VAL A 466 3.38 -16.98 -30.59
CA VAL A 466 1.92 -16.88 -30.48
C VAL A 466 1.36 -18.10 -29.76
N LEU A 467 0.61 -17.84 -28.68
CA LEU A 467 -0.13 -18.84 -27.91
C LEU A 467 -1.46 -19.17 -28.58
N GLY A 468 -2.06 -18.24 -29.31
CA GLY A 468 -3.32 -18.41 -30.04
C GLY A 468 -4.23 -17.18 -29.91
N GLU A 469 -5.45 -17.31 -30.40
CA GLU A 469 -6.52 -16.32 -30.19
C GLU A 469 -7.40 -16.75 -29.02
N TYR A 470 -7.76 -15.80 -28.16
CA TYR A 470 -8.56 -16.00 -26.95
C TYR A 470 -9.66 -14.94 -26.88
N GLU A 471 -10.84 -15.35 -26.45
CA GLU A 471 -11.97 -14.45 -26.22
C GLU A 471 -12.16 -14.27 -24.72
N PHE A 472 -12.09 -13.01 -24.27
CA PHE A 472 -12.34 -12.63 -22.89
C PHE A 472 -13.75 -12.06 -22.78
N ASP A 473 -14.58 -12.67 -21.93
CA ASP A 473 -15.99 -12.31 -21.80
C ASP A 473 -16.22 -11.10 -20.87
N LYS A 474 -15.20 -10.72 -20.10
CA LYS A 474 -15.28 -9.69 -19.04
C LYS A 474 -14.02 -8.84 -19.02
N ASN A 475 -14.16 -7.66 -18.44
CA ASN A 475 -13.04 -6.78 -18.11
C ASN A 475 -12.47 -7.23 -16.76
N GLU A 476 -11.42 -8.05 -16.76
CA GLU A 476 -10.79 -8.52 -15.53
C GLU A 476 -9.31 -8.93 -15.73
N PRO A 477 -8.51 -9.00 -14.66
CA PRO A 477 -7.31 -9.82 -14.66
C PRO A 477 -7.64 -11.29 -14.97
N HIS A 478 -6.78 -11.94 -15.74
CA HIS A 478 -6.88 -13.35 -16.07
C HIS A 478 -5.70 -14.12 -15.47
N VAL A 479 -5.88 -15.41 -15.20
CA VAL A 479 -4.81 -16.24 -14.62
C VAL A 479 -4.06 -16.94 -15.74
N ILE A 480 -2.75 -16.72 -15.82
CA ILE A 480 -1.87 -17.50 -16.69
C ILE A 480 -1.08 -18.48 -15.83
N ARG A 481 -1.13 -19.78 -16.20
CA ARG A 481 -0.31 -20.82 -15.59
C ARG A 481 0.62 -21.48 -16.61
N LEU A 482 1.88 -21.66 -16.24
CA LEU A 482 2.89 -22.41 -16.98
C LEU A 482 3.28 -23.66 -16.18
N GLU A 483 2.88 -24.83 -16.68
CA GLU A 483 3.26 -26.13 -16.12
C GLU A 483 4.44 -26.73 -16.89
N SER A 484 5.56 -26.91 -16.23
CA SER A 484 6.74 -27.57 -16.79
C SER A 484 6.56 -29.09 -16.81
N PHE A 485 6.98 -29.72 -17.91
CA PHE A 485 7.03 -31.19 -17.99
C PHE A 485 8.41 -31.76 -18.32
N THR A 486 9.35 -30.96 -18.83
CA THR A 486 10.76 -31.39 -19.00
C THR A 486 11.71 -30.76 -17.99
N GLY A 487 11.27 -29.72 -17.27
CA GLY A 487 12.15 -28.87 -16.49
C GLY A 487 13.00 -27.97 -17.39
N GLY A 488 13.60 -26.96 -16.79
CA GLY A 488 14.45 -26.01 -17.51
C GLY A 488 14.34 -24.59 -17.01
N ARG A 489 15.18 -23.75 -17.61
CA ARG A 489 15.24 -22.31 -17.39
C ARG A 489 14.34 -21.61 -18.40
N LEU A 490 13.42 -20.78 -17.93
CA LEU A 490 12.59 -19.93 -18.79
C LEU A 490 12.80 -18.46 -18.44
N ALA A 491 13.20 -17.62 -19.39
CA ALA A 491 13.29 -16.18 -19.21
C ALA A 491 12.06 -15.50 -19.81
N LEU A 492 11.06 -15.26 -18.96
CA LEU A 492 9.86 -14.53 -19.31
C LEU A 492 10.16 -13.03 -19.36
N ASP A 493 9.71 -12.38 -20.43
CA ASP A 493 9.82 -10.94 -20.63
C ASP A 493 8.40 -10.34 -20.51
N VAL A 494 7.63 -10.39 -21.61
CA VAL A 494 6.29 -9.78 -21.68
C VAL A 494 5.27 -10.72 -22.31
N PHE A 495 4.07 -10.74 -21.73
CA PHE A 495 2.87 -11.26 -22.40
C PHE A 495 2.19 -10.13 -23.17
N VAL A 496 1.90 -10.38 -24.45
CA VAL A 496 1.27 -9.40 -25.33
C VAL A 496 -0.10 -9.89 -25.73
N PHE A 497 -1.13 -9.12 -25.41
CA PHE A 497 -2.52 -9.37 -25.77
C PHE A 497 -2.90 -8.36 -26.84
N LYS A 498 -2.89 -8.77 -28.11
CA LYS A 498 -3.18 -7.89 -29.24
C LYS A 498 -4.62 -8.08 -29.70
N PRO A 499 -5.50 -7.06 -29.67
CA PRO A 499 -6.86 -7.18 -30.16
C PRO A 499 -6.93 -7.73 -31.59
N VAL A 500 -7.89 -8.63 -31.81
CA VAL A 500 -8.27 -9.16 -33.11
C VAL A 500 -9.54 -8.43 -33.51
N ASN A 501 -9.46 -7.67 -34.61
CA ASN A 501 -10.59 -6.91 -35.15
C ASN A 501 -11.68 -7.83 -35.74
#